data_AF-A0A3L7S3T3-F1
#
_entry.id   AF-A0A3L7S3T3-F1
#
_cell.length_a   1.000
_cell.length_b   1.000
_cell.length_c   1.000
_cell.angle_alpha   90.00
_cell.angle_beta   90.00
_cell.angle_gamma   90.00
#
_symmetry.space_group_name_H-M   'P 1'
#
loop_
_entity.id
_entity.type
_entity.pdbx_description
1 polymer ?
#
loop_
_entity_poly.entity_id
_entity_poly.type
_entity_poly.pdbx_seq_one_letter_code
_entity_poly.pdbx_strand_id
1 'polypeptide(L)'
;MMSEPNPRTLDEIPQIQLQLRQLAMSLREASHLDPQAKQSLAALLEELGAELDPTGSISAPTAHLTDAVSNVARALHESHSPGLLQVANDRLKQAALRAETEAPGLTGIAYRFLDMLASFGI
;
A
#
# COMPACT_ATOMS: atom_id res chain seq x y z
N MET A 1 -10.06 -12.75 -20.97
CA MET A 1 -10.02 -11.32 -21.30
C MET A 1 -8.95 -10.70 -20.41
N MET A 2 -7.82 -10.28 -20.97
CA MET A 2 -6.78 -9.59 -20.20
C MET A 2 -7.25 -8.14 -20.06
N SER A 3 -7.68 -7.75 -18.85
CA SER A 3 -7.91 -6.35 -18.55
C SER A 3 -6.56 -5.65 -18.57
N GLU A 4 -6.24 -4.98 -19.68
CA GLU A 4 -5.15 -4.00 -19.70
C GLU A 4 -5.44 -2.96 -18.60
N PRO A 5 -4.54 -2.80 -17.62
CA PRO A 5 -4.72 -1.77 -16.60
C PRO A 5 -4.56 -0.40 -17.25
N ASN A 6 -5.63 0.38 -17.21
CA ASN A 6 -5.65 1.75 -17.71
C ASN A 6 -4.65 2.58 -16.89
N PRO A 7 -3.73 3.34 -17.51
CA PRO A 7 -2.88 4.28 -16.79
C PRO A 7 -3.74 5.27 -16.01
N ARG A 8 -3.38 5.51 -14.74
CA ARG A 8 -4.10 6.46 -13.90
C ARG A 8 -3.74 7.88 -14.30
N THR A 9 -4.75 8.73 -14.42
CA THR A 9 -4.58 10.12 -14.88
C THR A 9 -4.08 11.00 -13.74
N LEU A 10 -3.57 12.18 -14.10
CA LEU A 10 -3.02 13.16 -13.16
C LEU A 10 -4.04 13.58 -12.08
N ASP A 11 -5.34 13.59 -12.42
CA ASP A 11 -6.43 13.93 -11.51
C ASP A 11 -6.70 12.86 -10.45
N GLU A 12 -6.23 11.62 -10.66
CA GLU A 12 -6.42 10.50 -9.72
C GLU A 12 -5.31 10.47 -8.65
N ILE A 13 -4.15 11.09 -8.90
CA ILE A 13 -3.02 11.07 -7.95
C ILE A 13 -3.40 11.71 -6.62
N PRO A 14 -4.01 12.91 -6.57
CA PRO A 14 -4.45 13.50 -5.32
C PRO A 14 -5.49 12.64 -4.59
N GLN A 15 -6.33 11.90 -5.33
CA GLN A 15 -7.31 10.99 -4.73
C GLN A 15 -6.63 9.78 -4.09
N ILE A 16 -5.62 9.20 -4.75
CA ILE A 16 -4.83 8.09 -4.19
C ILE A 16 -4.08 8.54 -2.94
N GLN A 17 -3.45 9.71 -2.98
CA GLN A 17 -2.78 10.29 -1.82
C GLN A 17 -3.73 10.50 -0.64
N LEU A 18 -4.95 10.98 -0.91
CA LEU A 18 -6.00 11.14 0.10
C LEU A 18 -6.42 9.79 0.68
N GLN A 19 -6.62 8.77 -0.17
CA GLN A 19 -6.98 7.42 0.25
C GLN A 19 -5.91 6.79 1.14
N LEU A 20 -4.64 6.90 0.77
CA LEU A 20 -3.51 6.39 1.57
C LEU A 20 -3.44 7.08 2.94
N ARG A 21 -3.68 8.40 2.98
CA ARG A 21 -3.74 9.15 4.23
C ARG A 21 -4.92 8.73 5.12
N GLN A 22 -6.09 8.48 4.54
CA GLN A 22 -7.24 7.97 5.28
C GLN A 22 -6.94 6.58 5.87
N LEU A 23 -6.34 5.68 5.10
CA LEU A 23 -5.93 4.37 5.59
C LEU A 23 -4.87 4.46 6.70
N ALA A 24 -3.92 5.40 6.59
CA ALA A 24 -2.97 5.67 7.67
C ALA A 24 -3.67 6.10 8.97
N MET A 25 -4.71 6.93 8.88
CA MET A 25 -5.54 7.29 10.03
C MET A 25 -6.30 6.08 10.58
N SER A 26 -6.91 5.26 9.73
CA SER A 26 -7.62 4.05 10.14
C SER A 26 -6.70 3.04 10.85
N LEU A 27 -5.45 2.88 10.40
CA LEU A 27 -4.47 2.03 11.09
C LEU A 27 -4.09 2.59 12.47
N ARG A 28 -4.00 3.91 12.64
CA ARG A 28 -3.77 4.54 13.95
C ARG A 28 -4.89 4.25 14.95
N GLU A 29 -6.10 4.04 14.46
CA GLU A 29 -7.29 3.75 15.27
C GLU A 29 -7.53 2.24 15.49
N ALA A 30 -6.84 1.36 14.76
CA ALA A 30 -7.04 -0.08 14.82
C ALA A 30 -6.72 -0.63 16.22
N SER A 31 -7.72 -1.01 17.01
CA SER A 31 -7.56 -1.36 18.43
C SER A 31 -6.77 -2.65 18.69
N HIS A 32 -6.71 -3.54 17.71
CA HIS A 32 -6.06 -4.86 17.80
C HIS A 32 -4.56 -4.83 17.46
N LEU A 33 -4.06 -3.73 16.91
CA LEU A 33 -2.63 -3.56 16.64
C LEU A 33 -1.92 -2.96 17.86
N ASP A 34 -0.65 -3.32 18.05
CA ASP A 34 0.21 -2.66 19.02
C ASP A 34 0.45 -1.18 18.61
N PRO A 35 0.54 -0.22 19.55
CA PRO A 35 0.79 1.19 19.23
C PRO A 35 1.98 1.42 18.31
N GLN A 36 3.09 0.69 18.49
CA GLN A 36 4.26 0.81 17.62
C GLN A 36 3.95 0.35 16.20
N ALA A 37 3.19 -0.74 16.04
CA ALA A 37 2.78 -1.26 14.74
C ALA A 37 1.88 -0.27 14.00
N LYS A 38 0.87 0.28 14.70
CA LYS A 38 -0.01 1.31 14.14
C LYS A 38 0.76 2.49 13.58
N GLN A 39 1.68 3.02 14.37
CA GLN A 39 2.40 4.24 14.05
C GLN A 39 3.37 4.02 12.89
N SER A 40 4.06 2.88 12.88
CA SER A 40 5.05 2.57 11.87
C SER A 40 4.41 2.21 10.51
N LEU A 41 3.32 1.43 10.51
CA LEU A 41 2.59 1.11 9.27
C LEU A 41 1.89 2.34 8.69
N ALA A 42 1.29 3.19 9.53
CA ALA A 42 0.68 4.44 9.09
C ALA A 42 1.71 5.40 8.47
N ALA A 43 2.91 5.50 9.04
CA ALA A 43 3.99 6.32 8.50
C ALA A 43 4.41 5.87 7.10
N LEU A 44 4.51 4.56 6.86
CA LEU A 44 4.85 4.01 5.55
C LEU A 44 3.77 4.29 4.49
N LEU A 45 2.49 4.32 4.87
CA LEU A 45 1.41 4.72 3.96
C LEU A 45 1.48 6.21 3.58
N GLU A 46 1.82 7.06 4.55
CA GLU A 46 2.03 8.49 4.31
C GLU A 46 3.27 8.72 3.42
N GLU A 47 4.35 7.98 3.66
CA GLU A 47 5.57 7.98 2.83
C GLU A 47 5.25 7.55 1.40
N LEU A 48 4.50 6.45 1.22
CA LEU A 48 4.07 5.98 -0.10
C LEU A 48 3.26 7.04 -0.85
N GLY A 49 2.33 7.71 -0.17
CA GLY A 49 1.52 8.78 -0.78
C GLY A 49 2.34 10.01 -1.15
N ALA A 50 3.31 10.39 -0.31
CA ALA A 50 4.18 11.53 -0.58
C ALA A 50 5.11 11.31 -1.77
N GLU A 51 5.53 10.07 -2.00
CA GLU A 51 6.41 9.67 -3.09
C GLU A 51 5.67 9.53 -4.44
N LEU A 52 4.33 9.57 -4.45
CA LEU A 52 3.56 9.63 -5.70
C LEU A 52 3.76 10.99 -6.36
N ASP A 53 4.41 10.99 -7.53
CA ASP A 53 4.67 12.19 -8.32
C ASP A 53 3.35 12.87 -8.77
N PRO A 54 3.05 14.09 -8.28
CA PRO A 54 1.84 14.80 -8.66
C PRO A 54 1.91 15.42 -10.06
N THR A 55 3.05 15.32 -10.75
CA THR A 55 3.31 16.01 -12.03
C THR A 55 3.25 15.11 -13.26
N GLY A 56 3.03 13.80 -13.07
CA GLY A 56 3.06 12.79 -14.13
C GLY A 56 1.81 11.90 -14.20
N SER A 57 1.80 10.95 -15.13
CA SER A 57 0.84 9.84 -15.14
C SER A 57 1.44 8.67 -14.35
N ILE A 58 0.62 7.99 -13.56
CA ILE A 58 1.05 6.79 -12.84
C ILE A 58 1.00 5.60 -13.80
N SER A 59 2.11 4.90 -13.91
CA SER A 59 2.17 3.66 -14.69
C SER A 59 1.28 2.59 -14.08
N ALA A 60 0.80 1.66 -14.90
CA ALA A 60 -0.03 0.56 -14.42
C ALA A 60 0.61 -0.26 -13.27
N PRO A 61 1.90 -0.64 -13.33
CA PRO A 61 2.56 -1.32 -12.21
C PRO A 61 2.55 -0.50 -10.92
N THR A 62 2.77 0.81 -11.01
CA THR A 62 2.75 1.71 -9.85
C THR A 62 1.34 1.85 -9.26
N ALA A 63 0.30 1.93 -10.11
CA ALA A 63 -1.09 1.94 -9.66
C ALA A 63 -1.47 0.62 -8.97
N HIS A 64 -1.00 -0.52 -9.49
CA HIS A 64 -1.21 -1.81 -8.84
C HIS A 64 -0.50 -1.92 -7.50
N LEU A 65 0.68 -1.33 -7.36
CA LEU A 65 1.41 -1.30 -6.09
C LEU A 65 0.62 -0.54 -5.01
N THR A 66 0.12 0.64 -5.33
CA THR A 66 -0.67 1.45 -4.37
C THR A 66 -1.99 0.78 -4.00
N ASP A 67 -2.66 0.13 -4.95
CA ASP A 67 -3.85 -0.68 -4.67
C ASP A 67 -3.55 -1.86 -3.75
N ALA A 68 -2.45 -2.56 -4.00
CA ALA A 68 -2.08 -3.72 -3.20
C ALA A 68 -1.73 -3.34 -1.76
N VAL A 69 -0.97 -2.25 -1.56
CA VAL A 69 -0.70 -1.70 -0.22
C VAL A 69 -2.00 -1.30 0.47
N SER A 70 -2.91 -0.63 -0.24
CA SER A 70 -4.21 -0.21 0.30
C SER A 70 -5.07 -1.39 0.75
N ASN A 71 -5.03 -2.50 0.01
CA ASN A 71 -5.74 -3.73 0.37
C ASN A 71 -5.19 -4.38 1.64
N VAL A 72 -3.86 -4.37 1.83
CA VAL A 72 -3.26 -4.87 3.06
C VAL A 72 -3.64 -3.98 4.24
N ALA A 73 -3.52 -2.65 4.10
CA ALA A 73 -3.91 -1.68 5.13
C ALA A 73 -5.38 -1.82 5.55
N ARG A 74 -6.29 -2.03 4.59
CA ARG A 74 -7.70 -2.28 4.87
C ARG A 74 -7.91 -3.60 5.62
N ALA A 75 -7.27 -4.67 5.15
CA ALA A 75 -7.37 -5.98 5.80
C ALA A 75 -6.86 -5.96 7.24
N LEU A 76 -5.81 -5.19 7.51
CA LEU A 76 -5.32 -4.92 8.86
C LEU A 76 -6.37 -4.17 9.67
N HIS A 77 -6.82 -3.01 9.21
CA HIS A 77 -7.80 -2.21 9.95
C HIS A 77 -9.07 -3.00 10.32
N GLU A 78 -9.59 -3.81 9.40
CA GLU A 78 -10.82 -4.58 9.56
C GLU A 78 -10.66 -5.87 10.39
N SER A 79 -9.47 -6.14 10.94
CA SER A 79 -9.15 -7.40 11.64
C SER A 79 -9.51 -8.63 10.81
N HIS A 80 -9.22 -8.61 9.50
CA HIS A 80 -9.59 -9.71 8.61
C HIS A 80 -8.97 -11.03 9.05
N SER A 81 -9.64 -12.13 8.70
CA SER A 81 -9.14 -13.48 9.00
C SER A 81 -7.71 -13.66 8.44
N PRO A 82 -6.83 -14.40 9.14
CA PRO A 82 -5.42 -14.53 8.76
C PRO A 82 -5.18 -14.89 7.28
N GLY A 83 -6.05 -15.73 6.71
CA GLY A 83 -5.96 -16.11 5.28
C GLY A 83 -6.20 -14.96 4.29
N LEU A 84 -7.05 -13.99 4.62
CA LEU A 84 -7.28 -12.82 3.76
C LEU A 84 -6.10 -11.85 3.78
N LEU A 85 -5.47 -11.69 4.95
CA LEU A 85 -4.29 -10.88 5.10
C LEU A 85 -3.09 -11.48 4.36
N GLN A 86 -2.91 -12.80 4.46
CA GLN A 86 -1.87 -13.51 3.72
C GLN A 86 -2.04 -13.33 2.19
N VAL A 87 -3.27 -13.45 1.68
CA VAL A 87 -3.56 -13.20 0.24
C VAL A 87 -3.27 -11.74 -0.15
N ALA A 88 -3.56 -10.78 0.73
CA ALA A 88 -3.24 -9.37 0.47
C ALA A 88 -1.71 -9.15 0.43
N ASN A 89 -0.95 -9.76 1.35
CA ASN A 89 0.51 -9.69 1.41
C ASN A 89 1.15 -10.30 0.15
N ASP A 90 0.67 -11.46 -0.30
CA ASP A 90 1.15 -12.09 -1.53
C ASP A 90 0.91 -11.21 -2.76
N ARG A 91 -0.27 -10.57 -2.83
CA ARG A 91 -0.58 -9.61 -3.92
C ARG A 91 0.30 -8.38 -3.87
N LEU A 92 0.60 -7.85 -2.69
CA LEU A 92 1.53 -6.74 -2.52
C LEU A 92 2.93 -7.11 -2.99
N LYS A 93 3.44 -8.28 -2.61
CA LYS A 93 4.75 -8.77 -3.06
C LYS A 93 4.82 -8.89 -4.59
N GLN A 94 3.76 -9.40 -5.22
CA GLN A 94 3.69 -9.50 -6.68
C GLN A 94 3.61 -8.13 -7.36
N ALA A 95 2.90 -7.17 -6.79
CA ALA A 95 2.84 -5.81 -7.32
C ALA A 95 4.19 -5.10 -7.20
N ALA A 96 4.90 -5.27 -6.08
CA ALA A 96 6.24 -4.73 -5.84
C ALA A 96 7.24 -5.24 -6.89
N LEU A 97 7.27 -6.54 -7.16
CA LEU A 97 8.13 -7.13 -8.19
C LEU A 97 7.88 -6.57 -9.59
N ARG A 98 6.63 -6.22 -9.92
CA ARG A 98 6.27 -5.64 -11.24
C ARG A 98 6.60 -4.16 -11.34
N ALA A 99 6.51 -3.44 -10.22
CA ALA A 99 6.76 -2.00 -10.17
C ALA A 99 8.26 -1.68 -9.99
N GLU A 100 9.10 -2.65 -9.62
CA GLU A 100 10.51 -2.42 -9.25
C GLU A 100 11.32 -1.67 -10.29
N THR A 101 11.13 -1.97 -11.58
CA THR A 101 11.86 -1.32 -12.68
C THR A 101 11.40 0.10 -12.96
N GLU A 102 10.16 0.44 -12.62
CA GLU A 102 9.52 1.71 -12.97
C GLU A 102 9.48 2.68 -11.79
N ALA A 103 9.28 2.14 -10.59
CA ALA A 103 9.13 2.89 -9.34
C ALA A 103 9.93 2.20 -8.21
N PRO A 104 11.28 2.19 -8.28
CA PRO A 104 12.12 1.54 -7.28
C PRO A 104 11.93 2.15 -5.88
N GLY A 105 11.66 3.47 -5.77
CA GLY A 105 11.36 4.15 -4.51
C GLY A 105 10.10 3.60 -3.82
N LEU A 106 8.98 3.58 -4.54
CA LEU A 106 7.70 3.04 -4.04
C LEU A 106 7.81 1.55 -3.71
N THR A 107 8.56 0.80 -4.51
CA THR A 107 8.80 -0.63 -4.29
C THR A 107 9.58 -0.86 -2.99
N GLY A 108 10.58 -0.02 -2.69
CA GLY A 108 11.30 -0.07 -1.42
C GLY A 108 10.40 0.16 -0.20
N ILE A 109 9.46 1.11 -0.31
CA ILE A 109 8.47 1.37 0.76
C ILE A 109 7.54 0.15 0.93
N ALA A 110 7.09 -0.47 -0.16
CA ALA A 110 6.26 -1.67 -0.10
C ALA A 110 6.97 -2.86 0.56
N TYR A 111 8.26 -3.08 0.28
CA TYR A 111 9.02 -4.12 0.97
C TYR A 111 9.20 -3.82 2.46
N ARG A 112 9.51 -2.57 2.83
CA ARG A 112 9.55 -2.14 4.24
C ARG A 112 8.21 -2.37 4.94
N PHE A 113 7.09 -2.16 4.24
CA PHE A 113 5.76 -2.43 4.76
C PHE A 113 5.55 -3.93 5.04
N LEU A 114 5.91 -4.80 4.10
CA LEU A 114 5.84 -6.27 4.29
C LEU A 114 6.76 -6.75 5.42
N ASP A 115 7.99 -6.27 5.48
CA ASP A 115 8.93 -6.63 6.55
C ASP A 115 8.43 -6.20 7.92
N MET A 116 7.79 -5.04 7.99
CA MET A 116 7.20 -4.53 9.21
C MET A 116 6.04 -5.40 9.70
N LEU A 117 5.18 -5.88 8.81
CA LEU A 117 4.14 -6.85 9.15
C LEU A 117 4.73 -8.13 9.74
N ALA A 118 5.71 -8.71 9.05
CA ALA A 118 6.41 -9.90 9.51
C ALA A 118 7.08 -9.68 10.88
N SER A 119 7.66 -8.50 11.12
CA SER A 119 8.29 -8.16 12.40
C SER A 119 7.33 -8.11 13.59
N PHE A 120 6.05 -7.82 13.33
CA PHE A 120 4.99 -7.80 14.35
C PHE A 120 4.23 -9.14 14.45
N GLY A 121 4.63 -10.16 13.69
CA GLY A 121 3.95 -11.45 13.65
C GLY A 121 2.60 -11.42 12.92
N ILE A 122 2.46 -10.49 11.97
CA ILE A 122 1.25 -10.24 11.19
C ILE A 122 1.39 -10.82 9.77
#